data_AF-A0A926AVZ9-F1
#
_entry.id   AF-A0A926AVZ9-F1
#
_cell.length_a   1.000
_cell.length_b   1.000
_cell.length_c   1.000
_cell.angle_alpha   90.00
_cell.angle_beta   90.00
_cell.angle_gamma   90.00
#
_symmetry.space_group_name_H-M   'P 1'
#
loop_
_entity.id
_entity.type
_entity.pdbx_description
1 polymer ?
#
loop_
_entity_poly.entity_id
_entity_poly.type
_entity_poly.pdbx_seq_one_letter_code
_entity_poly.pdbx_strand_id
1 'polypeptide(L)' 'MDYRLKPPSKTCAGTGRPLVPGATCHSVLVEKNGDQVRLDFSDEGWTGPPAGHVGYW' A
#
# COMPACT_ATOMS: atom_id res chain seq x y z
N MET A 1 -15.37 -11.92 8.14
CA MET A 1 -14.86 -10.55 7.95
C MET A 1 -14.32 -10.51 6.53
N ASP A 2 -15.00 -9.80 5.64
CA ASP A 2 -14.67 -9.79 4.21
C ASP A 2 -13.72 -8.63 3.91
N TYR A 3 -12.53 -8.95 3.41
CA TYR A 3 -11.57 -7.94 2.96
C TYR A 3 -11.70 -7.74 1.45
N ARG A 4 -12.08 -6.53 1.04
CA ARG A 4 -12.14 -6.11 -0.37
C ARG A 4 -10.84 -5.42 -0.75
N LEU A 5 -9.86 -6.21 -1.15
CA LEU A 5 -8.57 -5.73 -1.63
C LEU A 5 -8.67 -5.31 -3.09
N LYS A 6 -8.30 -4.06 -3.39
CA LYS A 6 -8.08 -3.63 -4.78
C LYS A 6 -6.80 -4.28 -5.35
N PRO A 7 -6.69 -4.41 -6.68
CA PRO A 7 -5.44 -4.85 -7.31
C PRO A 7 -4.24 -4.00 -6.88
N PRO A 8 -3.02 -4.56 -6.91
CA PRO A 8 -1.80 -3.79 -6.68
C PRO A 8 -1.71 -2.56 -7.60
N SER A 9 -1.29 -1.43 -7.04
CA SER A 9 -0.93 -0.23 -7.77
C SER A 9 0.34 -0.46 -8.58
N LYS A 10 0.50 0.34 -9.65
CA LYS A 10 1.76 0.45 -10.41
C LYS A 10 2.56 1.69 -10.02
N THR A 11 2.08 2.45 -9.05
CA THR A 11 2.64 3.73 -8.60
C THR A 11 2.79 3.71 -7.09
N CYS A 12 3.98 4.07 -6.61
CA CYS A 12 4.29 4.20 -5.20
C CYS A 12 3.43 5.30 -4.57
N ALA A 13 2.71 4.97 -3.50
CA ALA A 13 1.87 5.90 -2.77
C ALA A 13 2.68 6.98 -2.03
N GLY A 14 3.92 6.69 -1.63
CA GLY A 14 4.79 7.64 -0.92
C GLY A 14 5.51 8.63 -1.84
N THR A 15 6.00 8.17 -2.99
CA THR A 15 6.83 9.00 -3.89
C THR A 15 6.10 9.45 -5.15
N GLY A 16 4.96 8.84 -5.50
CA GLY A 16 4.26 9.08 -6.76
C GLY A 16 4.97 8.53 -8.00
N ARG A 17 6.11 7.85 -7.84
CA ARG A 17 6.88 7.26 -8.96
C ARG A 17 6.38 5.85 -9.29
N PRO A 18 6.60 5.35 -10.53
CA PRO A 18 6.27 3.98 -10.88
C PRO A 18 6.97 2.95 -9.99
N LEU A 19 6.26 1.88 -9.65
CA LEU A 19 6.85 0.68 -9.06
C LEU A 19 7.56 -0.11 -10.16
N VAL A 20 8.81 -0.49 -9.89
CA VAL A 20 9.66 -1.18 -10.86
C VAL A 20 9.51 -2.70 -10.69
N PRO A 21 9.31 -3.47 -11.77
CA PRO A 21 9.28 -4.92 -11.70
C PRO A 21 10.55 -5.49 -11.05
N GLY A 22 10.38 -6.45 -10.14
CA GLY A 22 11.48 -7.11 -9.42
C GLY A 22 12.00 -6.33 -8.21
N ALA A 23 11.55 -5.09 -7.96
CA ALA A 23 11.87 -4.35 -6.75
C ALA A 23 10.97 -4.76 -5.57
N THR A 24 11.44 -4.54 -4.34
CA THR A 24 10.64 -4.66 -3.12
C THR A 24 9.46 -3.69 -3.15
N CYS A 25 8.27 -4.21 -2.83
CA CYS A 25 7.03 -3.47 -2.79
C CYS A 25 6.34 -3.74 -1.45
N HIS A 26 6.30 -2.73 -0.57
CA HIS A 26 5.61 -2.79 0.72
C HIS A 26 4.14 -2.45 0.48
N SER A 27 3.24 -3.38 0.75
CA SER A 27 1.80 -3.21 0.57
C SER A 27 1.13 -3.08 1.92
N VAL A 28 0.22 -2.11 2.08
CA VAL A 28 -0.53 -1.91 3.32
C VAL A 28 -2.01 -1.75 3.03
N LEU A 29 -2.82 -2.43 3.82
CA LEU A 29 -4.26 -2.25 3.88
C LEU A 29 -4.59 -1.24 4.98
N VAL A 30 -5.28 -0.17 4.63
CA VAL A 30 -5.69 0.90 5.55
C VAL A 30 -7.21 1.01 5.52
N GLU A 31 -7.82 1.17 6.70
CA GLU A 31 -9.23 1.53 6.80
C GLU A 31 -9.37 3.05 6.85
N LYS A 32 -10.05 3.63 5.86
CA LYS A 32 -10.24 5.08 5.75
C LYS A 32 -11.71 5.36 5.48
N ASN A 33 -12.36 6.06 6.42
CA ASN A 33 -13.78 6.43 6.32
C ASN A 33 -14.72 5.23 6.07
N GLY A 34 -14.41 4.07 6.64
CA GLY A 34 -15.18 2.83 6.44
C GLY A 34 -14.86 2.07 5.14
N ASP A 35 -13.97 2.60 4.30
CA ASP A 35 -13.48 1.93 3.10
C ASP A 35 -12.11 1.29 3.35
N GLN A 36 -11.91 0.11 2.76
CA GLN A 36 -10.61 -0.55 2.73
C GLN A 36 -9.81 -0.08 1.51
N VAL A 37 -8.65 0.51 1.78
CA VAL A 37 -7.76 1.06 0.76
C VAL A 37 -6.42 0.34 0.83
N ARG A 38 -5.99 -0.24 -0.29
CA ARG A 38 -4.64 -0.74 -0.47
C ARG A 38 -3.73 0.39 -0.95
N LEU A 39 -2.59 0.56 -0.29
CA LEU A 39 -1.50 1.43 -0.71
C LEU A 39 -0.26 0.57 -0.93
N ASP A 40 0.48 0.83 -2.01
CA ASP A 40 1.70 0.13 -2.34
C ASP A 40 2.87 1.13 -2.39
N PHE A 41 3.99 0.78 -1.77
CA PHE A 41 5.16 1.64 -1.62
C PHE A 41 6.39 0.95 -2.18
N SER A 42 7.23 1.72 -2.88
CA SER A 42 8.60 1.31 -3.16
C SER A 42 9.40 1.29 -1.85
N ASP A 43 10.52 0.60 -1.83
CA ASP A 43 11.44 0.62 -0.68
C ASP A 43 11.87 2.06 -0.30
N GLU A 44 12.19 2.90 -1.29
CA GLU A 44 12.48 4.35 -1.10
C GLU A 44 11.31 5.12 -0.45
N GLY A 45 10.07 4.78 -0.81
CA GLY A 45 8.87 5.49 -0.36
C GLY A 45 8.29 4.95 0.93
N TRP A 46 8.83 3.85 1.45
CA TRP A 46 8.31 3.18 2.63
C TRP A 46 8.92 3.76 3.90
N THR A 47 8.04 4.28 4.77
CA THR A 47 8.43 4.83 6.08
C THR A 47 7.81 4.04 7.24
N GLY A 48 7.29 2.83 6.94
CA GLY A 48 6.48 2.03 7.84
C GLY A 48 4.98 2.14 7.55
N PRO A 49 4.16 1.27 8.17
CA PRO A 49 2.73 1.26 7.91
C PRO A 49 2.07 2.54 8.48
N PRO A 50 1.22 3.23 7.70
CA PRO A 50 0.54 4.43 8.17
C PRO A 50 -0.46 4.12 9.31
N ALA A 51 -0.90 5.17 10.00
CA ALA A 51 -1.96 5.07 11.00
C ALA A 51 -3.26 4.52 10.38
N GLY A 52 -3.96 3.66 11.13
CA GLY A 52 -5.18 3.00 10.65
C GLY A 52 -4.93 1.80 9.73
N HIS A 53 -3.70 1.28 9.66
CA HIS A 53 -3.44 0.03 8.97
C HIS A 53 -4.13 -1.14 9.66
N VAL A 54 -4.66 -2.04 8.84
CA VAL A 54 -5.25 -3.31 9.25
C VAL A 54 -4.21 -4.44 9.11
N GLY A 55 -3.27 -4.30 8.18
CA GLY A 55 -2.15 -5.22 7.95
C GLY A 55 -1.24 -4.75 6.83
N TYR A 56 0.00 -5.23 6.81
CA TYR A 56 1.00 -4.92 5.79
C TYR A 56 1.86 -6.15 5.48
N TRP A 57 2.45 -6.19 4.28
CA TRP A 57 3.34 -7.25 3.79
C TRP A 57 4.33 -6.73 2.74
#